data_AF-A0A531L6Q3-F1
#
_entry.id   AF-A0A531L6Q3-F1
#
_cell.length_a   1.000
_cell.length_b   1.000
_cell.length_c   1.000
_cell.angle_alpha   90.00
_cell.angle_beta   90.00
_cell.angle_gamma   90.00
#
_symmetry.space_group_name_H-M   'P 1'
#
loop_
_entity.id
_entity.type
_entity.pdbx_description
1 polymer ?
#
loop_
_entity_poly.entity_id
_entity_poly.type
_entity_poly.pdbx_seq_one_letter_code
_entity_poly.pdbx_strand_id
1 'polypeptide(L)'
;MSNLLLQLADPDEVAAIVDDVRREARYVVTDFSVELVVSKFRDEAETEGDIYVPEYQRSLAWNEEQSSYFIESLILRVPVPPVFLYDVEGRLEIVDGSQRIRSLVRYLRDGFALRGLEKLDILNGYHFADLPPSVQRRLNNTPIRSFVLDQGTDESTRVELFRRLNTSGKRLEDAEIRKGVYRGAFLDLVIERAASDLFKSLTPHMAKGVDARSERQELVTRFFIYCDRYLAFRHDVRKFLDSNMDKLNKSTDEARLSEMGAEFERTMQFIRMYYPKAFYRPDGGKRVPRVRFEAIAVGTALALRSDPALRPP
;
A
#
# COMPACT_ATOMS: atom_id res chain seq x y z
N MET A 1 3.96 -33.92 -36.01
CA MET A 1 5.11 -33.71 -35.10
C MET A 1 5.78 -32.40 -35.47
N SER A 2 5.50 -31.33 -34.73
CA SER A 2 6.36 -30.15 -34.71
C SER A 2 6.57 -29.82 -33.24
N ASN A 3 7.69 -30.28 -32.70
CA ASN A 3 8.19 -29.81 -31.42
C ASN A 3 8.58 -28.36 -31.65
N LEU A 4 7.74 -27.44 -31.18
CA LEU A 4 8.11 -26.05 -31.00
C LEU A 4 9.14 -26.03 -29.85
N LEU A 5 10.39 -26.37 -30.18
CA LEU A 5 11.53 -26.16 -29.30
C LEU A 5 11.60 -24.65 -29.06
N LEU A 6 11.12 -24.21 -27.89
CA LEU A 6 11.42 -22.89 -27.35
C LEU A 6 12.95 -22.78 -27.32
N GLN A 7 13.53 -22.09 -28.30
CA GLN A 7 14.92 -21.72 -28.26
C GLN A 7 15.10 -20.79 -27.06
N LEU A 8 15.96 -21.20 -26.13
CA LEU A 8 16.37 -20.34 -25.02
C LEU A 8 17.09 -19.13 -25.62
N ALA A 9 16.89 -17.97 -24.98
CA ALA A 9 17.61 -16.74 -25.32
C ALA A 9 19.13 -16.95 -25.16
N ASP A 10 19.90 -16.13 -25.87
CA ASP A 10 21.36 -16.19 -25.82
C ASP A 10 21.88 -15.97 -24.39
N PRO A 11 22.80 -16.81 -23.87
CA PRO A 11 23.28 -16.70 -22.49
C PRO A 11 23.91 -15.35 -22.14
N ASP A 12 24.59 -14.69 -23.07
CA ASP A 12 25.24 -13.41 -22.83
C ASP A 12 24.20 -12.28 -22.82
N GLU A 13 23.19 -12.36 -23.70
CA GLU A 13 22.02 -11.47 -23.66
C GLU A 13 21.25 -11.61 -22.33
N VAL A 14 21.03 -12.86 -21.89
CA VAL A 14 20.37 -13.15 -20.60
C VAL A 14 21.18 -12.58 -19.44
N ALA A 15 22.51 -12.80 -19.42
CA ALA A 15 23.38 -12.27 -18.36
C ALA A 15 23.37 -10.75 -18.33
N ALA A 16 23.45 -10.09 -19.49
CA ALA A 16 23.41 -8.64 -19.59
C ALA A 16 22.08 -8.06 -19.08
N ILE A 17 20.94 -8.64 -19.47
CA ILE A 17 19.62 -8.21 -18.98
C ILE A 17 19.49 -8.43 -17.47
N VAL A 18 19.94 -9.58 -16.95
CA VAL A 18 19.91 -9.87 -15.50
C VAL A 18 20.75 -8.86 -14.73
N ASP A 19 21.97 -8.56 -15.19
CA ASP A 19 22.85 -7.62 -14.51
C ASP A 19 22.32 -6.17 -14.57
N ASP A 20 21.65 -5.79 -15.65
CA ASP A 20 20.98 -4.50 -15.76
C ASP A 20 19.86 -4.36 -14.73
N VAL A 21 18.91 -5.32 -14.69
CA VAL A 21 17.80 -5.33 -13.72
C VAL A 21 18.30 -5.43 -12.27
N ARG A 22 19.38 -6.17 -12.01
CA ARG A 22 19.96 -6.26 -10.65
C ARG A 22 20.50 -4.93 -10.14
N ARG A 23 20.97 -4.04 -11.02
CA ARG A 23 21.51 -2.73 -10.63
C ARG A 23 20.43 -1.73 -10.23
N GLU A 24 19.17 -1.97 -10.61
CA GLU A 24 18.04 -1.09 -10.33
C GLU A 24 17.59 -1.15 -8.86
N ALA A 25 17.79 -2.28 -8.17
CA ALA A 25 17.40 -2.46 -6.77
C ALA A 25 18.56 -2.14 -5.82
N ARG A 26 18.64 -0.89 -5.36
CA ARG A 26 19.65 -0.45 -4.39
C ARG A 26 19.10 -0.53 -2.97
N TYR A 27 19.65 -1.44 -2.17
CA TYR A 27 19.34 -1.53 -0.75
C TYR A 27 20.59 -1.75 0.08
N VAL A 28 20.51 -1.34 1.35
CA VAL A 28 21.51 -1.62 2.37
C VAL A 28 20.90 -2.55 3.41
N VAL A 29 21.66 -3.56 3.82
CA VAL A 29 21.30 -4.42 4.94
C VAL A 29 21.96 -3.87 6.20
N THR A 30 21.16 -3.64 7.23
CA THR A 30 21.63 -3.14 8.52
C THR A 30 20.83 -3.76 9.66
N ASP A 31 21.41 -3.82 10.84
CA ASP A 31 20.75 -4.34 12.04
C ASP A 31 20.61 -3.17 13.05
N PHE A 32 19.38 -2.78 13.37
CA PHE A 32 19.10 -1.78 14.40
C PHE A 32 18.78 -2.47 15.73
N SER A 33 19.32 -2.01 16.85
CA SER A 33 18.89 -2.54 18.15
C SER A 33 17.42 -2.18 18.41
N VAL A 34 16.70 -3.02 19.15
CA VAL A 34 15.32 -2.72 19.58
C VAL A 34 15.22 -1.33 20.20
N GLU A 35 16.15 -0.98 21.09
CA GLU A 35 16.20 0.34 21.73
C GLU A 35 16.34 1.49 20.72
N LEU A 36 17.22 1.34 19.71
CA LEU A 36 17.40 2.35 18.67
C LEU A 36 16.14 2.51 17.82
N VAL A 37 15.49 1.39 17.47
CA VAL A 37 14.23 1.43 16.71
C VAL A 37 13.14 2.14 17.51
N VAL A 38 12.96 1.80 18.80
CA VAL A 38 11.92 2.40 19.64
C VAL A 38 12.18 3.88 19.91
N SER A 39 13.42 4.29 20.12
CA SER A 39 13.79 5.69 20.36
C SER A 39 13.57 6.58 19.14
N LYS A 40 13.89 6.08 17.93
CA LYS A 40 13.70 6.78 16.66
C LYS A 40 12.26 6.75 16.13
N PHE A 41 11.40 5.88 16.66
CA PHE A 41 10.03 5.71 16.19
C PHE A 41 9.07 6.82 16.66
N ARG A 42 8.22 7.31 15.75
CA ARG A 42 7.07 8.18 16.04
C ARG A 42 5.84 7.76 15.21
N ASP A 43 4.65 7.78 15.81
CA ASP A 43 3.39 7.38 15.14
C ASP A 43 2.89 8.42 14.12
N GLU A 44 3.04 9.70 14.45
CA GLU A 44 2.61 10.83 13.63
C GLU A 44 3.84 11.61 13.19
N ALA A 45 4.39 11.24 12.03
CA ALA A 45 5.45 12.03 11.42
C ALA A 45 4.89 13.35 10.93
N GLU A 46 5.38 14.47 11.44
CA GLU A 46 5.71 15.64 10.61
C GLU A 46 7.02 16.36 11.02
N THR A 47 7.54 16.27 12.25
CA THR A 47 8.78 17.03 12.61
C THR A 47 9.81 16.38 13.57
N GLU A 48 9.62 15.18 14.12
CA GLU A 48 10.52 14.68 15.20
C GLU A 48 10.93 13.18 15.18
N GLY A 49 10.48 12.38 14.20
CA GLY A 49 10.77 10.94 14.14
C GLY A 49 11.61 10.52 12.94
N ASP A 50 12.66 9.73 13.18
CA ASP A 50 13.52 9.16 12.12
C ASP A 50 12.95 7.86 11.54
N ILE A 51 12.01 7.18 12.23
CA ILE A 51 11.31 5.98 11.75
C ILE A 51 9.80 6.17 11.92
N TYR A 52 9.00 5.92 10.88
CA TYR A 52 7.55 6.15 10.94
C TYR A 52 6.71 5.13 10.15
N VAL A 53 5.44 4.98 10.56
CA VAL A 53 4.44 4.20 9.84
C VAL A 53 3.67 5.12 8.89
N PRO A 54 3.63 4.81 7.58
CA PRO A 54 2.87 5.63 6.66
C PRO A 54 1.37 5.49 6.92
N GLU A 55 0.63 6.54 6.63
CA GLU A 55 -0.76 6.73 7.04
C GLU A 55 -1.69 5.56 6.63
N TYR A 56 -1.42 4.93 5.49
CA TYR A 56 -2.21 3.77 5.02
C TYR A 56 -2.06 2.50 5.87
N GLN A 57 -0.92 2.31 6.55
CA GLN A 57 -0.69 1.16 7.42
C GLN A 57 -1.09 1.41 8.89
N ARG A 58 -1.45 2.64 9.27
CA ARG A 58 -1.73 3.00 10.67
C ARG A 58 -2.90 2.21 11.27
N SER A 59 -3.91 1.87 10.45
CA SER A 59 -5.08 1.10 10.89
C SER A 59 -4.82 -0.40 11.11
N LEU A 60 -3.70 -0.93 10.61
CA LEU A 60 -3.36 -2.35 10.73
C LEU A 60 -2.62 -2.57 12.05
N ALA A 61 -3.20 -3.25 13.04
CA ALA A 61 -2.52 -3.55 14.29
C ALA A 61 -2.65 -5.04 14.64
N TRP A 62 -1.60 -5.61 15.23
CA TRP A 62 -1.69 -6.91 15.88
C TRP A 62 -2.50 -6.79 17.18
N ASN A 63 -3.26 -7.83 17.48
CA ASN A 63 -3.81 -7.97 18.82
C ASN A 63 -2.67 -8.27 19.82
N GLU A 64 -2.95 -8.17 21.11
CA GLU A 64 -1.91 -8.34 22.12
C GLU A 64 -1.36 -9.76 22.22
N GLU A 65 -2.10 -10.81 21.83
CA GLU A 65 -1.56 -12.18 21.78
C GLU A 65 -0.50 -12.30 20.68
N GLN A 66 -0.78 -11.80 19.48
CA GLN A 66 0.17 -11.74 18.37
C GLN A 66 1.40 -10.89 18.72
N SER A 67 1.18 -9.73 19.35
CA SER A 67 2.27 -8.89 19.86
C SER A 67 3.09 -9.62 20.93
N SER A 68 2.45 -10.32 21.87
CA SER A 68 3.12 -11.08 22.93
C SER A 68 3.98 -12.21 22.37
N TYR A 69 3.45 -12.97 21.41
CA TYR A 69 4.19 -14.05 20.74
C TYR A 69 5.45 -13.54 20.01
N PHE A 70 5.35 -12.37 19.40
CA PHE A 70 6.51 -11.72 18.77
C PHE A 70 7.54 -11.26 19.81
N ILE A 71 7.13 -10.66 20.94
CA ILE A 71 8.04 -10.30 22.02
C ILE A 71 8.73 -11.55 22.62
N GLU A 72 7.98 -12.63 22.84
CA GLU A 72 8.52 -13.92 23.30
C GLU A 72 9.59 -14.43 22.34
N SER A 73 9.34 -14.36 21.03
CA SER A 73 10.31 -14.75 20.00
C SER A 73 11.63 -13.99 20.12
N LEU A 74 11.59 -12.68 20.39
CA LEU A 74 12.78 -11.85 20.58
C LEU A 74 13.52 -12.18 21.87
N ILE A 75 12.80 -12.40 22.99
CA ILE A 75 13.40 -12.81 24.26
C ILE A 75 14.10 -14.16 24.13
N LEU A 76 13.50 -15.09 23.39
CA LEU A 76 14.07 -16.41 23.09
C LEU A 76 15.18 -16.39 22.02
N ARG A 77 15.42 -15.26 21.36
CA ARG A 77 16.33 -15.12 20.21
C ARG A 77 16.00 -16.05 19.04
N VAL A 78 14.72 -16.32 18.83
CA VAL A 78 14.24 -17.03 17.64
C VAL A 78 14.32 -16.08 16.45
N PRO A 79 14.74 -16.55 15.25
CA PRO A 79 14.73 -15.73 14.05
C PRO A 79 13.34 -15.18 13.75
N VAL A 80 13.24 -13.85 13.68
CA VAL A 80 12.04 -13.15 13.21
C VAL A 80 12.26 -12.66 11.79
N PRO A 81 11.20 -12.48 10.98
CA PRO A 81 11.34 -11.86 9.67
C PRO A 81 12.02 -10.48 9.77
N PRO A 82 12.76 -10.05 8.75
CA PRO A 82 13.38 -8.73 8.73
C PRO A 82 12.35 -7.63 8.48
N VAL A 83 12.65 -6.40 8.87
CA VAL A 83 11.84 -5.22 8.52
C VAL A 83 12.36 -4.59 7.24
N PHE A 84 11.47 -3.98 6.48
CA PHE A 84 11.83 -3.27 5.25
C PHE A 84 11.50 -1.80 5.43
N LEU A 85 12.47 -0.96 5.11
CA LEU A 85 12.43 0.47 5.30
C LEU A 85 12.75 1.14 3.96
N TYR A 86 12.20 2.33 3.75
CA TYR A 86 12.48 3.16 2.59
C TYR A 86 13.01 4.51 3.07
N ASP A 87 14.15 4.91 2.53
CA ASP A 87 14.75 6.22 2.83
C ASP A 87 13.93 7.32 2.16
N VAL A 88 13.46 8.28 2.96
CA VAL A 88 12.73 9.47 2.55
C VAL A 88 13.40 10.68 3.19
N GLU A 89 14.31 11.28 2.43
CA GLU A 89 15.10 12.45 2.83
C GLU A 89 15.84 12.24 4.17
N GLY A 90 16.42 11.05 4.37
CA GLY A 90 17.15 10.67 5.58
C GLY A 90 16.27 10.11 6.71
N ARG A 91 14.95 10.08 6.53
CA ARG A 91 14.00 9.37 7.41
C ARG A 91 13.68 8.00 6.85
N LEU A 92 13.24 7.09 7.72
CA LEU A 92 12.94 5.71 7.37
C LEU A 92 11.43 5.46 7.44
N GLU A 93 10.80 5.40 6.29
CA GLU A 93 9.41 4.95 6.18
C GLU A 93 9.35 3.42 6.33
N ILE A 94 8.49 2.91 7.20
CA ILE A 94 8.29 1.46 7.33
C ILE A 94 7.45 0.94 6.17
N VAL A 95 8.08 0.09 5.37
CA VAL A 95 7.50 -0.58 4.20
C VAL A 95 6.84 -1.89 4.62
N ASP A 96 7.56 -2.72 5.37
CA ASP A 96 7.07 -3.96 5.97
C ASP A 96 7.58 -4.10 7.41
N GLY A 97 6.77 -4.72 8.27
CA GLY A 97 7.09 -4.91 9.69
C GLY A 97 6.52 -3.85 10.62
N SER A 98 5.59 -3.01 10.16
CA SER A 98 4.94 -1.98 10.98
C SER A 98 4.25 -2.55 12.23
N GLN A 99 3.66 -3.75 12.14
CA GLN A 99 3.07 -4.45 13.30
C GLN A 99 4.12 -4.90 14.32
N ARG A 100 5.29 -5.34 13.87
CA ARG A 100 6.43 -5.73 14.72
C ARG A 100 7.01 -4.52 15.44
N ILE A 101 7.31 -3.44 14.70
CA ILE A 101 7.85 -2.21 15.27
C ILE A 101 6.89 -1.58 16.29
N ARG A 102 5.60 -1.45 15.96
CA ARG A 102 4.62 -0.93 16.93
C ARG A 102 4.45 -1.84 18.14
N SER A 103 4.56 -3.16 17.99
CA SER A 103 4.53 -4.09 19.13
C SER A 103 5.71 -3.84 20.06
N LEU A 104 6.92 -3.63 19.52
CA LEU A 104 8.10 -3.21 20.31
C LEU A 104 7.83 -1.91 21.04
N VAL A 105 7.42 -0.86 20.31
CA VAL A 105 7.19 0.46 20.88
C VAL A 105 6.15 0.42 22.00
N ARG A 106 5.02 -0.26 21.77
CA ARG A 106 3.97 -0.40 22.78
C ARG A 106 4.46 -1.17 23.99
N TYR A 107 5.16 -2.30 23.81
CA TYR A 107 5.62 -3.11 24.93
C TYR A 107 6.67 -2.40 25.77
N LEU A 108 7.70 -1.80 25.14
CA LEU A 108 8.77 -1.09 25.84
C LEU A 108 8.32 0.19 26.55
N ARG A 109 7.11 0.68 26.25
CA ARG A 109 6.45 1.79 26.93
C ARG A 109 5.34 1.33 27.88
N ASP A 110 5.38 0.06 28.29
CA ASP A 110 4.42 -0.57 29.21
C ASP A 110 2.95 -0.45 28.75
N GLY A 111 2.71 -0.41 27.43
CA GLY A 111 1.38 -0.24 26.85
C GLY A 111 0.52 -1.51 26.82
N PHE A 112 1.09 -2.67 27.17
CA PHE A 112 0.36 -3.92 27.41
C PHE A 112 1.21 -4.93 28.20
N ALA A 113 0.54 -5.86 28.88
CA ALA A 113 1.15 -7.02 29.52
C ALA A 113 1.20 -8.22 28.55
N LEU A 114 2.27 -9.02 28.62
CA LEU A 114 2.38 -10.24 27.82
C LEU A 114 1.25 -11.21 28.15
N ARG A 115 0.68 -11.86 27.13
CA ARG A 115 -0.40 -12.85 27.29
C ARG A 115 -0.37 -13.93 26.22
N GLY A 116 -0.87 -15.11 26.58
CA GLY A 116 -0.95 -16.25 25.67
C GLY A 116 0.41 -16.89 25.37
N LEU A 117 1.40 -16.71 26.25
CA LEU A 117 2.72 -17.32 26.11
C LEU A 117 2.70 -18.78 26.58
N GLU A 118 3.24 -19.68 25.78
CA GLU A 118 3.36 -21.11 26.10
C GLU A 118 4.79 -21.50 26.50
N LYS A 119 5.83 -20.84 25.97
CA LYS A 119 7.24 -21.20 26.23
C LYS A 119 7.81 -20.43 27.42
N LEU A 120 7.45 -19.16 27.53
CA LEU A 120 7.75 -18.27 28.64
C LEU A 120 6.46 -17.92 29.38
N ASP A 121 5.68 -18.94 29.74
CA ASP A 121 4.39 -18.80 30.41
C ASP A 121 4.46 -17.99 31.72
N ILE A 122 5.59 -18.07 32.44
CA ILE A 122 5.89 -17.27 33.63
C ILE A 122 5.86 -15.76 33.38
N LEU A 123 6.05 -15.31 32.13
CA LEU A 123 6.01 -13.90 31.75
C LEU A 123 4.60 -13.42 31.41
N ASN A 124 3.58 -14.30 31.39
CA ASN A 124 2.21 -13.85 31.24
C ASN A 124 1.84 -12.88 32.38
N GLY A 125 1.30 -11.71 32.02
CA GLY A 125 0.99 -10.62 32.95
C GLY A 125 2.12 -9.59 33.13
N TYR A 126 3.34 -9.83 32.63
CA TYR A 126 4.45 -8.90 32.78
C TYR A 126 4.39 -7.77 31.75
N HIS A 127 4.53 -6.53 32.23
CA HIS A 127 4.93 -5.39 31.41
C HIS A 127 6.46 -5.37 31.24
N PHE A 128 6.98 -4.46 30.43
CA PHE A 128 8.43 -4.38 30.21
C PHE A 128 9.16 -3.99 31.51
N ALA A 129 8.60 -3.05 32.28
CA ALA A 129 9.14 -2.63 33.57
C ALA A 129 9.24 -3.76 34.60
N ASP A 130 8.36 -4.76 34.51
CA ASP A 130 8.32 -5.91 35.42
C ASP A 130 9.42 -6.95 35.13
N LEU A 131 10.02 -6.91 33.93
CA LEU A 131 11.05 -7.87 33.54
C LEU A 131 12.33 -7.67 34.37
N PRO A 132 13.08 -8.74 34.68
CA PRO A 132 14.38 -8.60 35.31
C PRO A 132 15.31 -7.70 34.49
N PRO A 133 16.15 -6.85 35.12
CA PRO A 133 17.02 -5.91 34.38
C PRO A 133 17.94 -6.58 33.34
N SER A 134 18.33 -7.84 33.57
CA SER A 134 19.10 -8.63 32.61
C SER A 134 18.30 -8.98 31.35
N VAL A 135 17.00 -9.25 31.47
CA VAL A 135 16.10 -9.54 30.35
C VAL A 135 15.77 -8.26 29.59
N GLN A 136 15.49 -7.16 30.29
CA GLN A 136 15.29 -5.84 29.66
C GLN A 136 16.50 -5.45 28.78
N ARG A 137 17.72 -5.57 29.33
CA ARG A 137 18.96 -5.30 28.58
C ARG A 137 19.14 -6.23 27.38
N ARG A 138 18.76 -7.51 27.49
CA ARG A 138 18.82 -8.44 26.36
C ARG A 138 17.84 -8.05 25.26
N LEU A 139 16.61 -7.68 25.63
CA LEU A 139 15.60 -7.26 24.67
C LEU A 139 16.01 -5.96 23.96
N ASN A 140 16.43 -4.93 24.72
CA ASN A 140 16.90 -3.65 24.16
C ASN A 140 18.05 -3.82 23.16
N ASN A 141 19.00 -4.72 23.46
CA ASN A 141 20.16 -5.01 22.61
C ASN A 141 19.88 -6.02 21.49
N THR A 142 18.65 -6.54 21.36
CA THR A 142 18.33 -7.50 20.31
C THR A 142 18.37 -6.79 18.95
N PRO A 143 19.11 -7.31 17.96
CA PRO A 143 19.17 -6.71 16.63
C PRO A 143 17.90 -7.03 15.84
N ILE A 144 17.34 -6.02 15.20
CA ILE A 144 16.26 -6.10 14.22
C ILE A 144 16.86 -5.94 12.83
N ARG A 145 16.93 -7.05 12.09
CA ARG A 145 17.43 -7.05 10.72
C ARG A 145 16.54 -6.20 9.84
N SER A 146 17.17 -5.28 9.13
CA SER A 146 16.51 -4.24 8.35
C SER A 146 17.11 -4.16 6.95
N PHE A 147 16.25 -4.05 5.95
CA PHE A 147 16.63 -3.73 4.57
C PHE A 147 16.17 -2.30 4.28
N VAL A 148 17.10 -1.40 4.04
CA VAL A 148 16.83 0.00 3.74
C VAL A 148 16.96 0.21 2.23
N LEU A 149 15.85 0.52 1.57
CA LEU A 149 15.81 0.88 0.16
C LEU A 149 16.22 2.33 -0.03
N ASP A 150 17.16 2.56 -0.94
CA ASP A 150 17.70 3.88 -1.25
C ASP A 150 16.67 4.73 -2.03
N GLN A 151 16.65 6.04 -1.78
CA GLN A 151 15.93 7.04 -2.57
C GLN A 151 16.26 6.99 -4.06
N GLY A 152 17.47 6.54 -4.43
CA GLY A 152 17.86 6.37 -5.83
C GLY A 152 17.17 5.20 -6.55
N THR A 153 16.44 4.33 -5.84
CA THR A 153 15.72 3.19 -6.43
C THR A 153 14.55 3.68 -7.27
N ASP A 154 14.47 3.22 -8.52
CA ASP A 154 13.34 3.52 -9.41
C ASP A 154 11.99 3.14 -8.77
N GLU A 155 10.97 3.96 -9.03
CA GLU A 155 9.65 3.80 -8.41
C GLU A 155 8.95 2.48 -8.81
N SER A 156 9.11 2.03 -10.05
CA SER A 156 8.61 0.73 -10.50
C SER A 156 9.30 -0.44 -9.79
N THR A 157 10.60 -0.31 -9.50
CA THR A 157 11.35 -1.27 -8.68
C THR A 157 10.85 -1.29 -7.24
N ARG A 158 10.53 -0.12 -6.67
CA ARG A 158 9.89 -0.05 -5.33
C ARG A 158 8.53 -0.72 -5.31
N VAL A 159 7.69 -0.48 -6.32
CA VAL A 159 6.38 -1.16 -6.46
C VAL A 159 6.55 -2.67 -6.49
N GLU A 160 7.49 -3.17 -7.29
CA GLU A 160 7.73 -4.60 -7.42
C GLU A 160 8.29 -5.23 -6.14
N LEU A 161 9.22 -4.55 -5.47
CA LEU A 161 9.74 -4.98 -4.16
C LEU A 161 8.63 -5.01 -3.11
N PHE A 162 7.82 -3.95 -3.04
CA PHE A 162 6.69 -3.88 -2.11
C PHE A 162 5.73 -5.05 -2.31
N ARG A 163 5.41 -5.38 -3.57
CA ARG A 163 4.58 -6.54 -3.90
C ARG A 163 5.20 -7.84 -3.42
N ARG A 164 6.48 -8.08 -3.73
CA ARG A 164 7.19 -9.31 -3.39
C ARG A 164 7.24 -9.56 -1.90
N LEU A 165 7.47 -8.51 -1.12
CA LEU A 165 7.51 -8.58 0.34
C LEU A 165 6.13 -8.90 0.95
N ASN A 166 5.06 -8.37 0.36
CA ASN A 166 3.70 -8.57 0.85
C ASN A 166 3.03 -9.85 0.29
N THR A 167 3.70 -10.62 -0.57
CA THR A 167 3.13 -11.85 -1.15
C THR A 167 3.10 -13.05 -0.20
N SER A 168 3.95 -13.08 0.82
CA SER A 168 4.02 -14.18 1.81
C SER A 168 3.07 -13.98 3.01
N GLY A 169 2.47 -12.79 3.15
CA GLY A 169 1.52 -12.43 4.21
C GLY A 169 0.11 -12.17 3.69
N LYS A 170 -0.63 -11.25 4.35
CA LYS A 170 -1.89 -10.74 3.81
C LYS A 170 -1.57 -9.95 2.54
N ARG A 171 -1.98 -10.48 1.39
CA ARG A 171 -1.80 -9.83 0.10
C ARG A 171 -2.47 -8.45 0.12
N LEU A 172 -1.66 -7.41 -0.08
CA LEU A 172 -2.15 -6.05 -0.24
C LEU A 172 -2.82 -5.90 -1.62
N GLU A 173 -3.86 -5.07 -1.66
CA GLU A 173 -4.54 -4.69 -2.89
C GLU A 173 -3.70 -3.68 -3.69
N ASP A 174 -3.92 -3.60 -5.01
CA ASP A 174 -3.13 -2.73 -5.91
C ASP A 174 -3.16 -1.25 -5.49
N ALA A 175 -4.27 -0.76 -4.93
CA ALA A 175 -4.36 0.60 -4.40
C ALA A 175 -3.57 0.79 -3.10
N GLU A 176 -3.48 -0.23 -2.23
CA GLU A 176 -2.63 -0.18 -1.03
C GLU A 176 -1.15 -0.17 -1.43
N ILE A 177 -0.77 -0.95 -2.45
CA ILE A 177 0.56 -0.94 -3.04
C ILE A 177 0.89 0.46 -3.59
N ARG A 178 -0.01 1.06 -4.38
CA ARG A 178 0.21 2.39 -4.93
C ARG A 178 0.29 3.46 -3.84
N LYS A 179 -0.56 3.40 -2.82
CA LYS A 179 -0.47 4.29 -1.67
C LYS A 179 0.82 4.05 -0.87
N GLY A 180 1.43 2.86 -0.94
CA GLY A 180 2.72 2.59 -0.33
C GLY A 180 3.91 3.19 -1.04
N VAL A 181 3.87 3.23 -2.37
CA VAL A 181 5.03 3.60 -3.16
C VAL A 181 4.97 5.02 -3.71
N TYR A 182 3.80 5.46 -4.17
CA TYR A 182 3.62 6.78 -4.75
C TYR A 182 3.32 7.83 -3.66
N ARG A 183 3.80 9.05 -3.88
CA ARG A 183 3.45 10.25 -3.13
C ARG A 183 3.19 11.38 -4.13
N GLY A 184 2.15 12.17 -3.91
CA GLY A 184 1.86 13.32 -4.77
C GLY A 184 0.39 13.70 -4.82
N ALA A 185 0.15 14.93 -5.27
CA ALA A 185 -1.16 15.55 -5.24
C ALA A 185 -2.23 14.84 -6.09
N PHE A 186 -1.83 14.10 -7.14
CA PHE A 186 -2.78 13.26 -7.89
C PHE A 186 -3.24 12.04 -7.09
N LEU A 187 -2.33 11.36 -6.36
CA LEU A 187 -2.72 10.30 -5.43
C LEU A 187 -3.64 10.84 -4.33
N ASP A 188 -3.36 12.03 -3.80
CA ASP A 188 -4.18 12.66 -2.77
C ASP A 188 -5.61 12.94 -3.28
N LEU A 189 -5.74 13.44 -4.51
CA LEU A 189 -7.02 13.59 -5.19
C LEU A 189 -7.77 12.25 -5.33
N VAL A 190 -7.08 11.17 -5.70
CA VAL A 190 -7.67 9.83 -5.77
C VAL A 190 -8.23 9.40 -4.41
N ILE A 191 -7.46 9.60 -3.34
CA ILE A 191 -7.85 9.24 -1.97
C ILE A 191 -9.06 10.07 -1.53
N GLU A 192 -9.05 11.38 -1.78
CA GLU A 192 -10.14 12.30 -1.46
C GLU A 192 -11.44 11.90 -2.15
N ARG A 193 -11.41 11.71 -3.48
CA ARG A 193 -12.60 11.38 -4.28
C ARG A 193 -13.13 9.99 -3.94
N ALA A 194 -12.25 9.03 -3.65
CA ALA A 194 -12.64 7.69 -3.19
C ALA A 194 -13.33 7.71 -1.82
N ALA A 195 -12.99 8.69 -0.97
CA ALA A 195 -13.59 8.88 0.34
C ALA A 195 -14.86 9.74 0.34
N SER A 196 -15.23 10.36 -0.79
CA SER A 196 -16.43 11.20 -0.90
C SER A 196 -17.72 10.43 -0.62
N ASP A 197 -18.67 11.08 0.05
CA ASP A 197 -19.98 10.48 0.37
C ASP A 197 -20.80 10.20 -0.88
N LEU A 198 -20.68 11.05 -1.90
CA LEU A 198 -21.25 10.81 -3.22
C LEU A 198 -20.78 9.46 -3.77
N PHE A 199 -19.47 9.22 -3.82
CA PHE A 199 -18.96 7.99 -4.40
C PHE A 199 -19.26 6.76 -3.54
N LYS A 200 -19.21 6.89 -2.21
CA LYS A 200 -19.66 5.84 -1.27
C LYS A 200 -21.13 5.46 -1.50
N SER A 201 -22.00 6.45 -1.76
CA SER A 201 -23.43 6.22 -2.03
C SER A 201 -23.70 5.47 -3.34
N LEU A 202 -22.83 5.65 -4.34
CA LEU A 202 -22.88 4.91 -5.61
C LEU A 202 -22.21 3.53 -5.53
N THR A 203 -21.40 3.30 -4.50
CA THR A 203 -20.67 2.05 -4.27
C THR A 203 -20.87 1.51 -2.83
N PRO A 204 -22.13 1.34 -2.36
CA PRO A 204 -22.41 0.96 -0.98
C PRO A 204 -21.98 -0.47 -0.65
N HIS A 205 -21.86 -1.34 -1.65
CA HIS A 205 -21.53 -2.75 -1.49
C HIS A 205 -20.30 -3.13 -2.31
N MET A 206 -19.35 -3.77 -1.65
CA MET A 206 -18.15 -4.37 -2.24
C MET A 206 -18.15 -5.89 -2.02
N ALA A 207 -17.31 -6.59 -2.79
CA ALA A 207 -17.20 -8.04 -2.66
C ALA A 207 -16.72 -8.44 -1.26
N LYS A 208 -17.22 -9.57 -0.74
CA LYS A 208 -16.81 -10.09 0.57
C LYS A 208 -15.31 -10.35 0.59
N GLY A 209 -14.63 -9.89 1.65
CA GLY A 209 -13.18 -10.04 1.82
C GLY A 209 -12.33 -8.98 1.12
N VAL A 210 -12.94 -8.06 0.37
CA VAL A 210 -12.25 -6.92 -0.24
C VAL A 210 -12.35 -5.70 0.69
N ASP A 211 -11.24 -5.00 0.87
CA ASP A 211 -11.25 -3.72 1.58
C ASP A 211 -11.96 -2.64 0.75
N ALA A 212 -13.08 -2.13 1.26
CA ALA A 212 -13.92 -1.21 0.51
C ALA A 212 -13.28 0.16 0.28
N ARG A 213 -12.31 0.57 1.11
CA ARG A 213 -11.57 1.82 0.91
C ARG A 213 -10.61 1.66 -0.27
N SER A 214 -9.83 0.59 -0.26
CA SER A 214 -8.87 0.22 -1.31
C SER A 214 -9.56 0.01 -2.66
N GLU A 215 -10.68 -0.71 -2.71
CA GLU A 215 -11.41 -0.92 -3.97
C GLU A 215 -11.95 0.40 -4.55
N ARG A 216 -12.41 1.35 -3.71
CA ARG A 216 -12.83 2.67 -4.22
C ARG A 216 -11.67 3.45 -4.79
N GLN A 217 -10.50 3.43 -4.14
CA GLN A 217 -9.29 4.08 -4.66
C GLN A 217 -8.88 3.47 -6.00
N GLU A 218 -8.97 2.15 -6.15
CA GLU A 218 -8.74 1.44 -7.41
C GLU A 218 -9.70 1.93 -8.51
N LEU A 219 -11.00 2.03 -8.23
CA LEU A 219 -12.00 2.51 -9.18
C LEU A 219 -11.74 3.97 -9.59
N VAL A 220 -11.47 4.85 -8.62
CA VAL A 220 -11.16 6.26 -8.90
C VAL A 220 -9.87 6.41 -9.71
N THR A 221 -8.83 5.62 -9.39
CA THR A 221 -7.58 5.58 -10.19
C THR A 221 -7.88 5.23 -11.65
N ARG A 222 -8.69 4.19 -11.87
CA ARG A 222 -9.10 3.76 -13.21
C ARG A 222 -9.87 4.85 -13.94
N PHE A 223 -10.82 5.51 -13.26
CA PHE A 223 -11.57 6.61 -13.85
C PHE A 223 -10.64 7.68 -14.43
N PHE A 224 -9.76 8.25 -13.61
CA PHE A 224 -8.91 9.34 -14.05
C PHE A 224 -7.97 8.94 -15.18
N ILE A 225 -7.30 7.79 -15.03
CA ILE A 225 -6.31 7.34 -16.02
C ILE A 225 -6.99 6.98 -17.35
N TYR A 226 -8.14 6.31 -17.34
CA TYR A 226 -8.85 5.99 -18.57
C TYR A 226 -9.50 7.22 -19.21
N CYS A 227 -10.05 8.17 -18.42
CA CYS A 227 -10.57 9.42 -18.97
C CYS A 227 -9.51 10.24 -19.73
N ASP A 228 -8.24 10.18 -19.30
CA ASP A 228 -7.13 10.89 -19.96
C ASP A 228 -6.52 10.06 -21.10
N ARG A 229 -6.37 8.74 -20.92
CA ARG A 229 -5.44 7.93 -21.73
C ARG A 229 -5.97 6.61 -22.24
N TYR A 230 -7.29 6.39 -22.29
CA TYR A 230 -7.85 5.10 -22.70
C TYR A 230 -7.34 4.58 -24.07
N LEU A 231 -7.04 5.47 -25.03
CA LEU A 231 -6.50 5.08 -26.35
C LEU A 231 -5.07 4.50 -26.30
N ALA A 232 -4.33 4.82 -25.25
CA ALA A 232 -2.98 4.31 -25.02
C ALA A 232 -2.97 2.94 -24.33
N PHE A 233 -4.12 2.45 -23.86
CA PHE A 233 -4.22 1.13 -23.25
C PHE A 233 -3.97 0.03 -24.29
N ARG A 234 -3.37 -1.07 -23.84
CA ARG A 234 -3.06 -2.24 -24.68
C ARG A 234 -3.54 -3.53 -24.03
N HIS A 235 -2.86 -4.00 -22.97
CA HIS A 235 -3.16 -5.31 -22.37
C HIS A 235 -2.96 -5.37 -20.86
N ASP A 236 -1.87 -4.83 -20.32
CA ASP A 236 -1.58 -4.92 -18.88
C ASP A 236 -2.16 -3.72 -18.13
N VAL A 237 -3.32 -3.93 -17.51
CA VAL A 237 -4.01 -2.92 -16.70
C VAL A 237 -3.12 -2.42 -15.55
N ARG A 238 -2.39 -3.30 -14.87
CA ARG A 238 -1.60 -2.91 -13.70
C ARG A 238 -0.46 -2.00 -14.12
N LYS A 239 0.35 -2.43 -15.09
CA LYS A 239 1.43 -1.60 -15.63
C LYS A 239 0.91 -0.29 -16.21
N PHE A 240 -0.27 -0.31 -16.84
CA PHE A 240 -0.89 0.89 -17.38
C PHE A 240 -1.30 1.87 -16.28
N LEU A 241 -1.91 1.42 -15.18
CA LEU A 241 -2.27 2.29 -14.06
C LEU A 241 -1.03 2.82 -13.34
N ASP A 242 -0.06 1.96 -13.04
CA ASP A 242 1.15 2.34 -12.30
C ASP A 242 2.00 3.36 -13.08
N SER A 243 2.22 3.13 -14.38
CA SER A 243 3.02 4.06 -15.21
C SER A 243 2.34 5.40 -15.45
N ASN A 244 1.01 5.47 -15.41
CA ASN A 244 0.29 6.74 -15.51
C ASN A 244 0.10 7.42 -14.15
N MET A 245 0.07 6.67 -13.04
CA MET A 245 0.10 7.23 -11.68
C MET A 245 1.35 8.10 -11.48
N ASP A 246 2.52 7.56 -11.85
CA ASP A 246 3.79 8.31 -11.79
C ASP A 246 3.73 9.58 -12.65
N LYS A 247 3.36 9.42 -13.93
CA LYS A 247 3.28 10.54 -14.88
C LYS A 247 2.34 11.64 -14.39
N LEU A 248 1.16 11.29 -13.89
CA LEU A 248 0.18 12.26 -13.40
C LEU A 248 0.66 12.94 -12.12
N ASN A 249 1.29 12.22 -11.19
CA ASN A 249 1.89 12.87 -10.00
C ASN A 249 2.98 13.90 -10.38
N LYS A 250 3.77 13.63 -11.43
CA LYS A 250 4.86 14.52 -11.86
C LYS A 250 4.42 15.68 -12.76
N SER A 251 3.35 15.51 -13.53
CA SER A 251 2.97 16.45 -14.60
C SER A 251 1.70 17.26 -14.35
N THR A 252 0.95 16.95 -13.29
CA THR A 252 -0.32 17.64 -13.00
C THR A 252 -0.10 18.83 -12.07
N ASP A 253 -0.51 20.02 -12.50
CA ASP A 253 -0.56 21.21 -11.66
C ASP A 253 -1.88 21.33 -10.89
N GLU A 254 -1.97 22.31 -9.98
CA GLU A 254 -3.15 22.52 -9.14
C GLU A 254 -4.42 22.82 -9.95
N ALA A 255 -4.29 23.57 -11.04
CA ALA A 255 -5.41 23.86 -11.93
C ALA A 255 -5.96 22.59 -12.57
N ARG A 256 -5.08 21.74 -13.10
CA ARG A 256 -5.47 20.47 -13.71
C ARG A 256 -6.04 19.49 -12.68
N LEU A 257 -5.50 19.42 -11.46
CA LEU A 257 -6.07 18.61 -10.38
C LEU A 257 -7.50 19.05 -10.03
N SER A 258 -7.73 20.36 -9.96
CA SER A 258 -9.06 20.94 -9.71
C SER A 258 -10.04 20.56 -10.83
N GLU A 259 -9.63 20.67 -12.10
CA GLU A 259 -10.44 20.24 -13.24
C GLU A 259 -10.81 18.76 -13.19
N MET A 260 -9.83 17.90 -12.89
CA MET A 260 -10.03 16.46 -12.77
C MET A 260 -11.02 16.15 -11.64
N GLY A 261 -10.84 16.75 -10.46
CA GLY A 261 -11.75 16.60 -9.33
C GLY A 261 -13.19 17.04 -9.68
N ALA A 262 -13.34 18.18 -10.35
CA ALA A 262 -14.63 18.69 -10.77
C ALA A 262 -15.29 17.80 -11.84
N GLU A 263 -14.52 17.24 -12.77
CA GLU A 263 -15.03 16.28 -13.76
C GLU A 263 -15.53 14.99 -13.11
N PHE A 264 -14.78 14.44 -12.15
CA PHE A 264 -15.21 13.27 -11.38
C PHE A 264 -16.54 13.55 -10.68
N GLU A 265 -16.63 14.67 -9.94
CA GLU A 265 -17.82 15.07 -9.20
C GLU A 265 -19.03 15.21 -10.12
N ARG A 266 -18.90 15.98 -11.23
CA ARG A 266 -19.98 16.14 -12.22
C ARG A 266 -20.45 14.81 -12.79
N THR A 267 -19.52 13.92 -13.13
CA THR A 267 -19.83 12.60 -13.68
C THR A 267 -20.58 11.74 -12.68
N MET A 268 -20.11 11.68 -11.43
CA MET A 268 -20.76 10.90 -10.38
C MET A 268 -22.14 11.46 -10.02
N GLN A 269 -22.30 12.79 -10.01
CA GLN A 269 -23.61 13.43 -9.78
C GLN A 269 -24.60 13.07 -10.89
N PHE A 270 -24.17 13.11 -12.15
CA PHE A 270 -24.97 12.70 -13.30
C PHE A 270 -25.41 11.23 -13.17
N ILE A 271 -24.48 10.32 -12.88
CA ILE A 271 -24.79 8.89 -12.70
C ILE A 271 -25.74 8.70 -11.52
N ARG A 272 -25.54 9.37 -10.39
CA ARG A 272 -26.45 9.29 -9.24
C ARG A 272 -27.86 9.74 -9.60
N MET A 273 -27.99 10.80 -10.38
CA MET A 273 -29.29 11.37 -10.76
C MET A 273 -30.08 10.44 -11.68
N TYR A 274 -29.41 9.84 -12.68
CA TYR A 274 -30.11 9.15 -13.76
C TYR A 274 -29.97 7.63 -13.73
N TYR A 275 -28.85 7.12 -13.23
CA TYR A 275 -28.54 5.69 -13.20
C TYR A 275 -27.87 5.26 -11.87
N PRO A 276 -28.51 5.45 -10.71
CA PRO A 276 -27.88 5.27 -9.40
C PRO A 276 -27.38 3.83 -9.11
N LYS A 277 -27.85 2.84 -9.87
CA LYS A 277 -27.43 1.43 -9.76
C LYS A 277 -26.54 0.98 -10.93
N ALA A 278 -26.08 1.89 -11.78
CA ALA A 278 -25.41 1.56 -13.04
C ALA A 278 -24.20 0.64 -12.86
N PHE A 279 -23.43 0.84 -11.78
CA PHE A 279 -22.21 0.07 -11.49
C PHE A 279 -22.46 -1.38 -11.05
N TYR A 280 -23.69 -1.75 -10.72
CA TYR A 280 -24.06 -3.09 -10.31
C TYR A 280 -24.67 -3.88 -11.46
N ARG A 281 -24.51 -5.21 -11.41
CA ARG A 281 -25.17 -6.08 -12.39
C ARG A 281 -26.69 -6.06 -12.17
N PRO A 282 -27.50 -6.12 -13.25
CA PRO A 282 -28.96 -6.13 -13.14
C PRO A 282 -29.51 -7.35 -12.39
N ASP A 283 -28.76 -8.46 -12.37
CA ASP A 283 -29.08 -9.71 -11.68
C ASP A 283 -28.97 -9.64 -10.14
N GLY A 284 -28.65 -8.48 -9.57
CA GLY A 284 -28.54 -8.28 -8.13
C GLY A 284 -27.17 -8.64 -7.54
N GLY A 285 -26.14 -8.76 -8.37
CA GLY A 285 -24.76 -8.93 -7.89
C GLY A 285 -24.34 -7.85 -6.89
N LYS A 286 -23.82 -8.25 -5.72
CA LYS A 286 -23.38 -7.35 -4.62
C LYS A 286 -22.01 -6.70 -4.84
N ARG A 287 -21.41 -6.85 -6.02
CA ARG A 287 -20.06 -6.36 -6.36
C ARG A 287 -20.17 -5.36 -7.51
N VAL A 288 -19.36 -4.31 -7.45
CA VAL A 288 -19.06 -3.44 -8.59
C VAL A 288 -18.00 -4.11 -9.48
N PRO A 289 -18.32 -4.57 -10.71
CA PRO A 289 -17.30 -5.08 -11.62
C PRO A 289 -16.46 -3.92 -12.16
N ARG A 290 -15.13 -3.96 -12.02
CA ARG A 290 -14.22 -2.88 -12.43
C ARG A 290 -14.42 -2.45 -13.89
N VAL A 291 -14.52 -3.41 -14.82
CA VAL A 291 -14.77 -3.14 -16.26
C VAL A 291 -16.11 -2.45 -16.51
N ARG A 292 -17.15 -2.82 -15.75
CA ARG A 292 -18.46 -2.18 -15.86
C ARG A 292 -18.42 -0.75 -15.34
N PHE A 293 -17.75 -0.54 -14.20
CA PHE A 293 -17.51 0.79 -13.68
C PHE A 293 -16.77 1.65 -14.71
N GLU A 294 -15.68 1.14 -15.29
CA GLU A 294 -14.91 1.85 -16.33
C GLU A 294 -15.79 2.26 -17.50
N ALA A 295 -16.50 1.32 -18.11
CA ALA A 295 -17.35 1.59 -19.27
C ALA A 295 -18.40 2.68 -18.99
N ILE A 296 -19.03 2.62 -17.82
CA ILE A 296 -20.09 3.55 -17.46
C ILE A 296 -19.53 4.90 -17.03
N ALA A 297 -18.58 4.92 -16.11
CA ALA A 297 -18.04 6.16 -15.55
C ALA A 297 -17.22 6.92 -16.59
N VAL A 298 -16.29 6.27 -17.27
CA VAL A 298 -15.45 6.90 -18.31
C VAL A 298 -16.32 7.27 -19.51
N GLY A 299 -17.22 6.39 -19.94
CA GLY A 299 -18.15 6.68 -21.04
C GLY A 299 -19.03 7.90 -20.75
N THR A 300 -19.58 8.00 -19.53
CA THR A 300 -20.38 9.15 -19.10
C THR A 300 -19.54 10.43 -19.07
N ALA A 301 -18.32 10.39 -18.53
CA ALA A 301 -17.44 11.55 -18.52
C ALA A 301 -17.10 12.03 -19.94
N LEU A 302 -16.76 11.12 -20.86
CA LEU A 302 -16.47 11.46 -22.25
C LEU A 302 -17.68 12.02 -22.99
N ALA A 303 -18.88 11.50 -22.71
CA ALA A 303 -20.12 12.04 -23.25
C ALA A 303 -20.39 13.46 -22.73
N LEU A 304 -20.22 13.70 -21.42
CA LEU A 304 -20.36 15.03 -20.81
C LEU A 304 -19.31 16.04 -21.28
N ARG A 305 -18.10 15.59 -21.65
CA ARG A 305 -17.10 16.45 -22.31
C ARG A 305 -17.58 16.92 -23.68
N SER A 306 -18.27 16.03 -24.41
CA SER A 306 -18.76 16.29 -25.77
C SER A 306 -20.04 17.13 -25.74
N ASP A 307 -20.91 16.90 -24.77
CA ASP A 307 -22.14 17.66 -24.52
C ASP A 307 -22.34 17.90 -23.02
N PRO A 308 -21.95 19.07 -22.48
CA PRO A 308 -22.17 19.41 -21.08
C PRO A 308 -23.65 19.53 -20.67
N ALA A 309 -24.55 19.68 -21.64
CA ALA A 309 -26.00 19.78 -21.43
C ALA A 309 -26.71 18.43 -21.64
N LEU A 310 -25.96 17.33 -21.75
CA LEU A 310 -26.47 15.99 -21.99
C LEU A 310 -27.67 15.70 -21.09
N ARG A 311 -28.78 15.30 -21.70
CA ARG A 311 -29.94 14.75 -21.00
C ARG A 311 -30.06 13.29 -21.39
N PRO A 312 -30.10 12.36 -20.42
CA PRO A 312 -30.30 10.98 -20.75
C PRO A 312 -31.69 10.77 -21.38
N PRO A 313 -31.81 9.78 -22.28
CA PRO A 313 -33.05 9.49 -23.00
C PRO A 313 -34.21 9.04 -22.10
#